data_AF-A0A9Q0Y943-F1
#
_entry.id   AF-A0A9Q0Y943-F1
#
_cell.length_a   1.000
_cell.length_b   1.000
_cell.length_c   1.000
_cell.angle_alpha   90.00
_cell.angle_beta   90.00
_cell.angle_gamma   90.00
#
_symmetry.space_group_name_H-M   'P 1'
#
loop_
_entity.id
_entity.type
_entity.pdbx_description
1 polymer ?
#
loop_
_entity_poly.entity_id
_entity_poly.type
_entity_poly.pdbx_seq_one_letter_code
_entity_poly.pdbx_strand_id
1 'polypeptide(L)'
;MDTKKSNTYLYGNQKVLYLLLSDDKVPKSDETKEEVGEEGEIDGQDEEEDEDEMNEFEDEDTVDLRAYQVLGGVLYFDLLTLPPQPKQVKGWIMTQVTSSELQRVPYPPVDATKLSQTLSGTITMGQTLDPKALANAAAATEALGAPPVGVKFKLPDNVLYSEEPQLVYWSEKGSHWRLDGFTDITYNEDEKNISFKTVNFGPLACIQDKHINMPFQSWELRPLGSNHTKLTIVSAILEVEIEIKDALCCFHLTAESDPKPGLDSIMNKWMTPPNLIKAMRSAGVNLFPERDSHKYVSITEKDENVEAAVYEQMSLTASNFAYSWSKWNCEASQEKIVILGAEKLDGNALTDEEWSMLLMRNERCFKLKMKEFDEEFSEVYADGIQFHADLYHMVIELSSDAGRERMGQTDFKFVDAVNQILSASKVITYS
;
A
#
# COMPACT_ATOMS: atom_id res chain seq x y z
N MET A 1 22.95 -8.50 20.54
CA MET A 1 23.31 -7.15 21.04
C MET A 1 23.59 -6.31 19.80
N ASP A 2 22.52 -5.87 19.14
CA ASP A 2 22.64 -5.02 17.96
C ASP A 2 22.63 -3.56 18.41
N THR A 3 23.77 -2.90 18.24
CA THR A 3 23.95 -1.48 18.46
C THR A 3 23.13 -0.69 17.45
N LYS A 4 21.96 -0.19 17.87
CA LYS A 4 21.26 0.90 17.17
C LYS A 4 22.19 2.12 17.15
N LYS A 5 22.52 2.60 15.95
CA LYS A 5 23.28 3.85 15.79
C LYS A 5 22.36 5.02 16.17
N SER A 6 22.72 5.74 17.22
CA SER A 6 22.10 7.01 17.61
C SER A 6 22.95 8.14 17.05
N ASN A 7 22.33 9.09 16.33
CA ASN A 7 22.95 10.36 16.01
C ASN A 7 22.52 11.39 17.07
N THR A 8 23.50 12.01 17.72
CA THR A 8 23.30 13.06 18.73
C THR A 8 23.61 14.41 18.10
N TYR A 9 22.64 15.33 18.08
CA TYR A 9 22.87 16.72 17.69
C TYR A 9 22.75 17.62 18.92
N LEU A 10 23.75 18.48 19.11
CA LEU A 10 23.80 19.48 20.18
C LEU A 10 23.14 20.77 19.67
N TYR A 11 22.07 21.21 20.32
CA TYR A 11 21.55 22.58 20.17
C TYR A 11 22.01 23.42 21.37
N GLY A 12 22.34 24.69 21.13
CA GLY A 12 23.03 25.59 22.06
C GLY A 12 22.54 25.54 23.51
N ASN A 13 23.51 25.44 24.43
CA ASN A 13 23.43 25.43 25.89
C ASN A 13 22.22 24.69 26.52
N GLN A 14 22.47 23.41 26.82
CA GLN A 14 21.82 22.54 27.83
C GLN A 14 20.61 21.66 27.45
N LYS A 15 20.40 21.29 26.18
CA LYS A 15 19.46 20.19 25.84
C LYS A 15 20.03 19.27 24.74
N VAL A 16 19.82 17.96 24.87
CA VAL A 16 20.21 16.95 23.87
C VAL A 16 18.96 16.40 23.20
N LEU A 17 19.02 16.34 21.87
CA LEU A 17 17.99 15.78 21.01
C LEU A 17 18.31 14.30 20.72
N TYR A 18 17.32 13.42 20.86
CA TYR A 18 17.45 12.01 20.48
C TYR A 18 16.52 11.69 19.31
N LEU A 19 17.07 11.10 18.24
CA LEU A 19 16.31 10.39 17.21
C LEU A 19 16.43 8.88 17.45
N LEU A 20 15.30 8.18 17.51
CA LEU A 20 15.24 6.72 17.51
C LEU A 20 14.36 6.24 16.36
N LEU A 21 14.95 5.43 15.48
CA LEU A 21 14.22 4.60 14.52
C LEU A 21 13.88 3.26 15.18
N SER A 22 12.62 2.87 15.12
CA SER A 22 12.14 1.58 15.61
C SER A 22 11.46 0.80 14.49
N ASP A 23 11.90 -0.44 14.28
CA ASP A 23 11.12 -1.44 13.56
C ASP A 23 9.99 -1.95 14.46
N ASP A 24 8.80 -2.10 13.88
CA ASP A 24 7.51 -2.27 14.55
C ASP A 24 7.42 -3.33 15.67
N LYS A 25 6.68 -2.96 16.72
CA LYS A 25 5.77 -3.85 17.46
C LYS A 25 4.53 -3.05 17.89
N VAL A 26 3.42 -3.28 17.20
CA VAL A 26 2.07 -2.88 17.63
C VAL A 26 1.73 -3.64 18.93
N PRO A 27 1.22 -2.99 20.00
CA PRO A 27 0.78 -3.70 21.19
C PRO A 27 -0.55 -4.43 20.92
N LYS A 28 -0.60 -5.72 21.29
CA LYS A 28 -1.83 -6.53 21.32
C LYS A 28 -2.74 -6.04 22.44
N SER A 29 -4.02 -5.82 22.14
CA SER A 29 -5.07 -5.66 23.15
C SER A 29 -5.49 -7.04 23.68
N ASP A 30 -5.62 -7.12 25.00
CA ASP A 30 -5.96 -8.34 25.75
C ASP A 30 -7.44 -8.73 25.59
N GLU A 31 -7.65 -10.03 25.37
CA GLU A 31 -8.95 -10.71 25.42
C GLU A 31 -9.53 -10.65 26.84
N THR A 32 -10.79 -10.22 26.98
CA THR A 32 -11.56 -10.43 28.22
C THR A 32 -12.77 -11.31 27.90
N LYS A 33 -12.96 -12.33 28.75
CA LYS A 33 -13.85 -13.48 28.59
C LYS A 33 -15.35 -13.16 28.73
N GLU A 34 -16.12 -13.95 28.01
CA GLU A 34 -17.58 -14.12 28.02
C GLU A 34 -18.17 -14.36 29.42
N GLU A 35 -19.36 -13.80 29.66
CA GLU A 35 -20.40 -14.41 30.50
C GLU A 35 -21.69 -14.60 29.69
N VAL A 36 -22.25 -15.80 29.79
CA VAL A 36 -23.46 -16.29 29.11
C VAL A 36 -24.70 -15.89 29.90
N GLY A 37 -25.76 -15.46 29.22
CA GLY A 37 -27.07 -15.22 29.81
C GLY A 37 -28.21 -15.10 28.79
N GLU A 38 -28.83 -16.26 28.53
CA GLU A 38 -30.24 -16.57 28.16
C GLU A 38 -31.04 -15.83 27.07
N GLU A 39 -31.84 -16.66 26.40
CA GLU A 39 -32.65 -16.50 25.20
C GLU A 39 -33.82 -15.50 25.31
N GLY A 40 -34.08 -14.82 24.19
CA GLY A 40 -35.36 -14.16 23.90
C GLY A 40 -35.47 -13.85 22.41
N GLU A 41 -36.37 -14.56 21.71
CA GLU A 41 -36.84 -14.23 20.35
C GLU A 41 -37.44 -12.81 20.32
N ILE A 42 -37.13 -12.00 19.29
CA ILE A 42 -38.04 -11.04 18.66
C ILE A 42 -37.51 -10.68 17.25
N ASP A 43 -38.34 -11.02 16.27
CA ASP A 43 -38.72 -10.34 15.01
C ASP A 43 -37.74 -9.45 14.24
N GLY A 44 -37.64 -9.72 12.94
CA GLY A 44 -36.83 -8.98 11.98
C GLY A 44 -37.43 -7.62 11.62
N GLN A 45 -36.58 -6.60 11.67
CA GLN A 45 -36.73 -5.36 10.93
C GLN A 45 -35.38 -5.01 10.33
N ASP A 46 -35.40 -4.71 9.04
CA ASP A 46 -34.27 -4.21 8.25
C ASP A 46 -33.73 -2.93 8.90
N GLU A 47 -32.53 -3.00 9.46
CA GLU A 47 -31.73 -1.83 9.80
C GLU A 47 -30.98 -1.42 8.53
N GLU A 48 -31.62 -0.57 7.72
CA GLU A 48 -30.87 0.40 6.91
C GLU A 48 -30.13 1.29 7.92
N GLU A 49 -28.92 0.89 8.32
CA GLU A 49 -28.03 1.75 9.08
C GLU A 49 -27.77 3.00 8.24
N ASP A 50 -28.28 4.13 8.72
CA ASP A 50 -28.14 5.46 8.16
C ASP A 50 -26.66 5.78 7.84
N GLU A 51 -26.23 5.56 6.58
CA GLU A 51 -24.91 5.96 6.05
C GLU A 51 -24.68 7.49 6.11
N ASP A 52 -25.72 8.27 6.41
CA ASP A 52 -25.70 9.73 6.38
C ASP A 52 -25.28 10.41 7.69
N GLU A 53 -25.11 9.68 8.82
CA GLU A 53 -24.68 10.28 10.10
C GLU A 53 -23.15 10.27 10.34
N MET A 54 -22.34 9.61 9.50
CA MET A 54 -20.86 9.68 9.56
C MET A 54 -20.25 10.84 8.75
N ASN A 55 -21.03 11.87 8.43
CA ASN A 55 -20.53 13.11 7.81
C ASN A 55 -20.42 14.27 8.83
N GLU A 56 -20.15 13.97 10.11
CA GLU A 56 -19.71 14.97 11.08
C GLU A 56 -18.26 15.38 10.76
N PHE A 57 -18.10 16.24 9.74
CA PHE A 57 -16.90 17.03 9.40
C PHE A 57 -15.59 16.35 9.83
N GLU A 58 -15.12 15.37 9.04
CA GLU A 58 -13.73 14.92 9.14
C GLU A 58 -12.83 16.16 9.01
N ASP A 59 -12.13 16.50 10.10
CA ASP A 59 -11.11 17.55 10.10
C ASP A 59 -10.14 17.25 8.95
N GLU A 60 -10.04 18.14 7.97
CA GLU A 60 -9.29 17.96 6.71
C GLU A 60 -7.82 17.58 6.95
N ASP A 61 -7.28 17.89 8.12
CA ASP A 61 -5.91 17.57 8.50
C ASP A 61 -5.76 16.16 9.13
N THR A 62 -6.85 15.41 9.32
CA THR A 62 -6.86 14.03 9.83
C THR A 62 -6.59 13.04 8.71
N VAL A 63 -5.66 12.12 8.94
CA VAL A 63 -5.27 11.12 7.95
C VAL A 63 -6.25 9.96 7.94
N ASP A 64 -6.84 9.68 6.79
CA ASP A 64 -7.55 8.42 6.54
C ASP A 64 -6.55 7.28 6.28
N LEU A 65 -6.44 6.34 7.23
CA LEU A 65 -5.55 5.17 7.11
C LEU A 65 -6.09 4.08 6.17
N ARG A 66 -7.31 4.23 5.63
CA ARG A 66 -7.81 3.40 4.54
C ARG A 66 -7.27 3.88 3.18
N ALA A 67 -7.11 5.19 3.00
CA ALA A 67 -6.46 5.79 1.83
C ALA A 67 -4.94 5.75 1.90
N TYR A 68 -4.35 5.99 3.08
CA TYR A 68 -2.91 6.16 3.24
C TYR A 68 -2.28 5.09 4.15
N GLN A 69 -1.01 4.78 3.92
CA GLN A 69 -0.22 3.92 4.80
C GLN A 69 1.03 4.63 5.31
N VAL A 70 1.45 4.27 6.52
CA VAL A 70 2.76 4.65 7.05
C VAL A 70 3.86 3.88 6.33
N LEU A 71 4.88 4.59 5.85
CA LEU A 71 5.97 4.04 5.06
C LEU A 71 7.34 4.45 5.60
N GLY A 72 8.23 3.47 5.79
CA GLY A 72 9.55 3.68 6.38
C GLY A 72 9.59 3.69 7.91
N GLY A 73 8.49 3.28 8.55
CA GLY A 73 8.37 3.17 10.01
C GLY A 73 8.03 4.49 10.70
N VAL A 74 8.02 4.44 12.03
CA VAL A 74 7.67 5.58 12.89
C VAL A 74 8.93 6.13 13.54
N LEU A 75 9.14 7.44 13.39
CA LEU A 75 10.18 8.21 14.04
C LEU A 75 9.65 8.77 15.36
N TYR A 76 10.34 8.52 16.47
CA TYR A 76 10.03 9.17 17.74
C TYR A 76 10.92 10.39 17.96
N PHE A 77 10.28 11.54 18.12
CA PHE A 77 10.92 12.84 18.29
C PHE A 77 10.52 13.47 19.63
N ASP A 78 11.40 13.37 20.64
CA ASP A 78 11.14 13.86 22.00
C ASP A 78 12.23 14.83 22.48
N LEU A 79 11.84 15.79 23.31
CA LEU A 79 12.78 16.65 24.05
C LEU A 79 13.02 16.05 25.44
N LEU A 80 14.28 15.77 25.76
CA LEU A 80 14.66 15.15 27.03
C LEU A 80 15.52 16.07 27.88
N THR A 81 15.34 15.96 29.20
CA THR A 81 16.18 16.65 30.18
C THR A 81 17.53 15.96 30.24
N LEU A 82 18.60 16.75 30.12
CA LEU A 82 19.95 16.24 30.31
C LEU A 82 20.18 15.89 31.78
N PRO A 83 20.74 14.71 32.09
CA PRO A 83 21.15 14.41 33.45
C PRO A 83 22.21 15.42 33.90
N PRO A 84 22.30 15.72 35.21
CA PRO A 84 23.29 16.65 35.74
C PRO A 84 24.71 16.25 35.33
N GLN A 85 25.43 17.18 34.71
CA GLN A 85 26.81 16.95 34.27
C GLN A 85 27.78 17.06 35.46
N PRO A 86 28.90 16.30 35.46
CA PRO A 86 29.94 16.43 36.48
C PRO A 86 30.49 17.85 36.57
N LYS A 87 30.70 18.35 37.79
CA LYS A 87 31.27 19.68 38.06
C LYS A 87 32.50 19.56 38.94
N GLN A 88 33.51 20.37 38.67
CA GLN A 88 34.69 20.45 39.51
C GLN A 88 34.46 21.45 40.64
N VAL A 89 34.54 20.97 41.89
CA VAL A 89 34.36 21.79 43.09
C VAL A 89 35.54 21.53 44.04
N LYS A 90 36.38 22.55 44.25
CA LYS A 90 37.54 22.49 45.17
C LYS A 90 38.44 21.27 44.94
N GLY A 91 38.73 20.94 43.69
CA GLY A 91 39.59 19.80 43.31
C GLY A 91 38.88 18.44 43.20
N TRP A 92 37.61 18.35 43.57
CA TRP A 92 36.78 17.14 43.41
C TRP A 92 35.91 17.23 42.16
N ILE A 93 35.65 16.09 41.50
CA ILE A 93 34.62 15.98 40.47
C ILE A 93 33.37 15.43 41.15
N MET A 94 32.30 16.23 41.17
CA MET A 94 31.02 15.88 41.80
C MET A 94 29.90 15.90 40.77
N THR A 95 29.02 14.90 40.81
CA THR A 95 27.84 14.81 39.95
C THR A 95 26.62 14.55 40.83
N GLN A 96 25.53 15.27 40.60
CA GLN A 96 24.28 15.00 41.30
C GLN A 96 23.71 13.67 40.82
N VAL A 97 23.42 12.76 41.76
CA VAL A 97 22.72 11.51 41.45
C VAL A 97 21.25 11.81 41.23
N THR A 98 20.72 11.41 40.08
CA THR A 98 19.30 11.52 39.72
C THR A 98 18.74 10.14 39.40
N SER A 99 17.41 10.05 39.23
CA SER A 99 16.77 8.82 38.70
C SER A 99 17.41 8.42 37.37
N SER A 100 17.41 7.11 37.09
CA SER A 100 17.83 6.53 35.80
C SER A 100 16.76 6.65 34.72
N GLU A 101 15.55 7.11 35.06
CA GLU A 101 14.45 7.30 34.11
C GLU A 101 14.65 8.56 33.27
N LEU A 102 14.32 8.46 31.97
CA LEU A 102 14.36 9.58 31.04
C LEU A 102 13.23 10.57 31.36
N GLN A 103 13.59 11.84 31.57
CA GLN A 103 12.63 12.90 31.86
C GLN A 103 12.33 13.72 30.60
N ARG A 104 11.11 13.55 30.05
CA ARG A 104 10.62 14.35 28.93
C ARG A 104 10.37 15.80 29.35
N VAL A 105 10.73 16.73 28.49
CA VAL A 105 10.45 18.16 28.63
C VAL A 105 9.23 18.47 27.77
N PRO A 106 8.12 18.96 28.35
CA PRO A 106 6.95 19.33 27.57
C PRO A 106 7.31 20.47 26.61
N TYR A 107 6.84 20.34 25.38
CA TYR A 107 6.97 21.35 24.36
C TYR A 107 5.69 21.40 23.52
N PRO A 108 5.09 22.58 23.32
CA PRO A 108 5.42 23.88 23.92
C PRO A 108 5.30 23.89 25.47
N PRO A 109 6.00 24.79 26.19
CA PRO A 109 5.94 24.89 27.66
C PRO A 109 4.62 25.47 28.22
N VAL A 110 3.70 25.89 27.36
CA VAL A 110 2.34 26.40 27.66
C VAL A 110 1.31 25.57 26.89
N ASP A 111 0.05 25.55 27.36
CA ASP A 111 -1.03 24.72 26.79
C ASP A 111 -1.07 24.75 25.25
N ALA A 112 -0.67 23.62 24.66
CA ALA A 112 -0.52 23.41 23.21
C ALA A 112 -1.82 23.59 22.42
N THR A 113 -2.97 23.55 23.11
CA THR A 113 -4.32 23.68 22.52
C THR A 113 -4.57 25.02 21.83
N LYS A 114 -3.85 26.09 22.18
CA LYS A 114 -3.97 27.39 21.49
C LYS A 114 -3.06 27.51 20.26
N LEU A 115 -2.03 26.67 20.15
CA LEU A 115 -0.99 26.75 19.12
C LEU A 115 -1.30 25.85 17.92
N SER A 116 -1.86 24.66 18.15
CA SER A 116 -2.28 23.75 17.08
C SER A 116 -3.37 24.36 16.19
N GLN A 117 -4.32 25.12 16.77
CA GLN A 117 -5.37 25.84 16.03
C GLN A 117 -4.83 26.92 15.07
N THR A 118 -3.59 27.39 15.25
CA THR A 118 -2.98 28.42 14.40
C THR A 118 -2.15 27.85 13.24
N LEU A 119 -1.96 26.52 13.22
CA LEU A 119 -1.16 25.79 12.23
C LEU A 119 -2.01 24.86 11.35
N SER A 120 -3.34 24.88 11.51
CA SER A 120 -4.28 24.17 10.62
C SER A 120 -4.23 24.81 9.24
N GLY A 121 -3.87 24.01 8.26
CA GLY A 121 -3.57 24.43 6.91
C GLY A 121 -2.85 23.28 6.23
N THR A 122 -3.64 22.47 5.53
CA THR A 122 -3.18 21.34 4.73
C THR A 122 -2.08 21.80 3.77
N ILE A 123 -0.90 21.18 3.86
CA ILE A 123 0.17 21.39 2.88
C ILE A 123 0.16 20.19 1.94
N THR A 124 -0.38 20.36 0.75
CA THR A 124 0.01 19.53 -0.40
C THR A 124 1.34 20.05 -0.96
N MET A 125 2.21 19.14 -1.41
CA MET A 125 3.56 19.49 -1.87
C MET A 125 3.55 20.60 -2.93
N GLY A 126 4.44 21.59 -2.77
CA GLY A 126 4.58 22.73 -3.67
C GLY A 126 3.72 23.96 -3.34
N GLN A 127 2.83 23.89 -2.34
CA GLN A 127 2.13 25.06 -1.82
C GLN A 127 2.71 25.48 -0.47
N THR A 128 3.21 26.72 -0.39
CA THR A 128 3.49 27.35 0.89
C THR A 128 2.17 27.76 1.53
N LEU A 129 2.00 27.53 2.84
CA LEU A 129 0.99 28.25 3.64
C LEU A 129 0.99 29.73 3.24
N ASP A 130 -0.19 30.37 3.22
CA ASP A 130 -0.27 31.82 2.99
C ASP A 130 0.81 32.50 3.87
N PRO A 131 1.74 33.27 3.28
CA PRO A 131 2.83 33.92 4.02
C PRO A 131 2.35 34.71 5.24
N LYS A 132 1.09 35.18 5.21
CA LYS A 132 0.43 35.88 6.32
C LYS A 132 0.01 34.95 7.46
N ALA A 133 -0.48 33.74 7.15
CA ALA A 133 -0.78 32.71 8.15
C ALA A 133 0.50 32.20 8.82
N LEU A 134 1.56 31.98 8.03
CA LEU A 134 2.89 31.58 8.51
C LEU A 134 3.52 32.62 9.44
N ALA A 135 3.46 33.91 9.06
CA ALA A 135 3.97 35.01 9.89
C ALA A 135 3.19 35.14 11.21
N ASN A 136 1.88 34.91 11.19
CA ASN A 136 1.05 34.94 12.40
C ASN A 136 1.32 33.75 13.33
N ALA A 137 1.50 32.54 12.79
CA ALA A 137 1.83 31.35 13.57
C ALA A 137 3.25 31.42 14.15
N ALA A 138 4.22 31.91 13.37
CA ALA A 138 5.59 32.18 13.84
C ALA A 138 5.62 33.26 14.94
N ALA A 139 4.85 34.35 14.77
CA ALA A 139 4.75 35.39 15.80
C ALA A 139 4.02 34.89 17.07
N ALA A 140 3.00 34.04 16.94
CA ALA A 140 2.29 33.46 18.08
C ALA A 140 3.14 32.43 18.85
N THR A 141 3.87 31.57 18.15
CA THR A 141 4.83 30.61 18.73
C THR A 141 5.98 31.32 19.44
N GLU A 142 6.53 32.38 18.84
CA GLU A 142 7.58 33.20 19.44
C GLU A 142 7.08 33.98 20.66
N ALA A 143 5.86 34.54 20.62
CA ALA A 143 5.23 35.21 21.76
C ALA A 143 4.93 34.26 22.94
N LEU A 144 4.75 32.96 22.68
CA LEU A 144 4.53 31.90 23.67
C LEU A 144 5.84 31.21 24.12
N GLY A 145 7.00 31.67 23.64
CA GLY A 145 8.31 31.12 24.01
C GLY A 145 8.57 29.71 23.46
N ALA A 146 7.89 29.34 22.37
CA ALA A 146 7.93 28.01 21.77
C ALA A 146 8.25 28.05 20.26
N PRO A 147 9.45 28.50 19.84
CA PRO A 147 9.81 28.56 18.43
C PRO A 147 9.82 27.17 17.75
N PRO A 148 9.34 27.02 16.51
CA PRO A 148 9.39 25.73 15.82
C PRO A 148 10.82 25.14 15.78
N VAL A 149 10.95 23.85 16.06
CA VAL A 149 12.23 23.14 16.05
C VAL A 149 12.48 22.57 14.66
N GLY A 150 13.65 22.88 14.10
CA GLY A 150 14.11 22.31 12.83
C GLY A 150 14.58 20.87 13.01
N VAL A 151 14.05 19.98 12.18
CA VAL A 151 14.35 18.55 12.14
C VAL A 151 14.84 18.20 10.74
N LYS A 152 15.90 17.38 10.65
CA LYS A 152 16.38 16.78 9.40
C LYS A 152 16.69 15.32 9.64
N PHE A 153 16.19 14.42 8.80
CA PHE A 153 16.55 13.00 8.85
C PHE A 153 16.60 12.37 7.46
N LYS A 154 17.33 11.24 7.39
CA LYS A 154 17.45 10.42 6.19
C LYS A 154 16.34 9.37 6.20
N LEU A 155 15.62 9.22 5.10
CA LEU A 155 14.62 8.18 4.90
C LEU A 155 15.29 6.80 4.73
N PRO A 156 14.57 5.70 5.03
CA PRO A 156 15.11 4.36 4.88
C PRO A 156 15.51 4.04 3.43
N ASP A 157 16.62 3.34 3.26
CA ASP A 157 17.13 2.99 1.93
C ASP A 157 16.35 1.83 1.30
N ASN A 158 15.62 1.04 2.08
CA ASN A 158 14.86 -0.16 1.67
C ASN A 158 13.37 0.09 1.40
N VAL A 159 13.01 1.35 1.14
CA VAL A 159 11.66 1.80 0.86
C VAL A 159 11.69 2.64 -0.42
N LEU A 160 10.73 2.38 -1.29
CA LEU A 160 10.42 3.20 -2.44
C LEU A 160 9.29 4.17 -2.07
N TYR A 161 9.58 5.46 -2.17
CA TYR A 161 8.57 6.50 -2.15
C TYR A 161 8.26 6.86 -3.61
N SER A 162 7.04 6.56 -4.06
CA SER A 162 6.60 6.78 -5.45
C SER A 162 6.20 8.23 -5.73
N GLU A 163 5.96 8.98 -4.66
CA GLU A 163 5.70 10.41 -4.63
C GLU A 163 6.57 11.06 -3.56
N GLU A 164 6.56 12.39 -3.50
CA GLU A 164 7.24 13.09 -2.44
C GLU A 164 6.60 12.74 -1.07
N PRO A 165 7.39 12.29 -0.08
CA PRO A 165 6.86 11.75 1.17
C PRO A 165 6.11 12.80 1.99
N GLN A 166 4.88 12.48 2.38
CA GLN A 166 4.06 13.34 3.23
C GLN A 166 4.33 13.05 4.71
N LEU A 167 4.52 14.11 5.50
CA LEU A 167 4.80 14.00 6.94
C LEU A 167 3.52 14.03 7.75
N VAL A 168 3.47 13.16 8.76
CA VAL A 168 2.37 13.14 9.73
C VAL A 168 2.92 13.06 11.16
N TYR A 169 2.15 13.57 12.12
CA TYR A 169 2.39 13.35 13.55
C TYR A 169 1.19 12.70 14.22
N TRP A 170 1.45 11.96 15.29
CA TRP A 170 0.38 11.35 16.08
C TRP A 170 -0.18 12.37 17.07
N SER A 171 -1.48 12.67 16.96
CA SER A 171 -2.21 13.49 17.92
C SER A 171 -2.73 12.62 19.05
N GLU A 172 -2.13 12.68 20.24
CA GLU A 172 -2.62 11.92 21.41
C GLU A 172 -4.06 12.29 21.79
N LYS A 173 -4.44 13.57 21.63
CA LYS A 173 -5.78 14.04 21.97
C LYS A 173 -6.87 13.41 21.10
N GLY A 174 -6.60 13.29 19.79
CA GLY A 174 -7.53 12.72 18.83
C GLY A 174 -7.35 11.22 18.62
N SER A 175 -6.22 10.65 19.04
CA SER A 175 -5.82 9.27 18.72
C SER A 175 -5.82 8.98 17.22
N HIS A 176 -5.30 9.91 16.43
CA HIS A 176 -5.18 9.81 14.98
C HIS A 176 -3.92 10.50 14.47
N TRP A 177 -3.52 10.16 13.24
CA TRP A 177 -2.45 10.86 12.53
C TRP A 177 -2.97 12.18 11.95
N ARG A 178 -2.09 13.19 11.90
CA ARG A 178 -2.39 14.52 11.37
C ARG A 178 -1.33 15.04 10.42
N LEU A 179 -1.76 15.79 9.41
CA LEU A 179 -0.94 16.39 8.35
C LEU A 179 -0.48 17.83 8.65
N ASP A 180 -1.09 18.48 9.65
CA ASP A 180 -0.79 19.87 10.00
C ASP A 180 0.46 20.02 10.89
N GLY A 181 0.82 21.26 11.24
CA GLY A 181 1.89 21.52 12.22
C GLY A 181 3.33 21.33 11.71
N PHE A 182 3.52 21.24 10.40
CA PHE A 182 4.83 21.26 9.74
C PHE A 182 5.02 22.53 8.91
N THR A 183 6.24 23.05 8.87
CA THR A 183 6.62 24.24 8.09
C THR A 183 8.01 24.05 7.50
N ASP A 184 8.40 24.86 6.50
CA ASP A 184 9.71 24.79 5.85
C ASP A 184 10.11 23.38 5.41
N ILE A 185 9.15 22.61 4.88
CA ILE A 185 9.37 21.24 4.42
C ILE A 185 10.24 21.29 3.16
N THR A 186 11.30 20.50 3.16
CA THR A 186 12.22 20.34 2.02
C THR A 186 12.58 18.87 1.91
N TYR A 187 12.44 18.33 0.70
CA TYR A 187 12.85 16.97 0.37
C TYR A 187 13.99 17.01 -0.65
N ASN A 188 15.07 16.30 -0.34
CA ASN A 188 16.16 16.06 -1.27
C ASN A 188 16.13 14.57 -1.65
N GLU A 189 15.69 14.30 -2.87
CA GLU A 189 15.52 12.94 -3.40
C GLU A 189 16.86 12.20 -3.53
N ASP A 190 17.90 12.86 -4.05
CA ASP A 190 19.23 12.26 -4.24
C ASP A 190 19.86 11.77 -2.94
N GLU A 191 19.73 12.57 -1.87
CA GLU A 191 20.25 12.22 -0.55
C GLU A 191 19.24 11.42 0.31
N LYS A 192 17.99 11.28 -0.16
CA LYS A 192 16.83 10.79 0.59
C LYS A 192 16.67 11.49 1.95
N ASN A 193 16.87 12.80 1.98
CA ASN A 193 16.80 13.59 3.21
C ASN A 193 15.55 14.46 3.23
N ILE A 194 14.78 14.40 4.31
CA ILE A 194 13.67 15.32 4.57
C ILE A 194 14.04 16.27 5.72
N SER A 195 13.72 17.55 5.55
CA SER A 195 13.90 18.57 6.59
C SER A 195 12.63 19.41 6.73
N PHE A 196 12.27 19.77 7.95
CA PHE A 196 11.08 20.56 8.26
C PHE A 196 11.23 21.24 9.62
N LYS A 197 10.28 22.09 9.98
CA LYS A 197 10.14 22.68 11.31
C LYS A 197 8.78 22.31 11.89
N THR A 198 8.75 21.97 13.19
CA THR A 198 7.51 21.63 13.89
C THR A 198 7.55 22.06 15.36
N VAL A 199 6.37 22.18 15.97
CA VAL A 199 6.18 22.30 17.42
C VAL A 199 5.65 21.01 18.05
N ASN A 200 5.31 20.01 17.23
CA ASN A 200 4.73 18.75 17.65
C ASN A 200 5.85 17.73 17.95
N PHE A 201 5.80 17.15 19.14
CA PHE A 201 6.72 16.14 19.63
C PHE A 201 5.98 14.82 19.82
N GLY A 202 6.69 13.71 19.73
CA GLY A 202 6.15 12.36 19.80
C GLY A 202 6.37 11.59 18.51
N PRO A 203 5.44 10.68 18.16
CA PRO A 203 5.53 9.88 16.94
C PRO A 203 5.31 10.74 15.69
N LEU A 204 6.24 10.62 14.75
CA LEU A 204 6.21 11.17 13.40
C LEU A 204 6.33 10.03 12.40
N ALA A 205 5.74 10.16 11.22
CA ALA A 205 5.88 9.17 10.16
C ALA A 205 5.83 9.85 8.78
N CYS A 206 6.28 9.11 7.77
CA CYS A 206 5.95 9.43 6.38
C CYS A 206 4.77 8.55 5.96
N ILE A 207 3.85 9.09 5.17
CA ILE A 207 2.75 8.34 4.56
C ILE A 207 2.82 8.37 3.04
N GLN A 208 2.15 7.42 2.40
CA GLN A 208 1.94 7.34 0.96
C GLN A 208 0.54 6.81 0.67
N ASP A 209 -0.04 7.25 -0.43
CA ASP A 209 -1.28 6.71 -0.97
C ASP A 209 -1.17 5.18 -1.20
N LYS A 210 -2.13 4.41 -0.67
CA LYS A 210 -2.21 2.95 -0.85
C LYS A 210 -2.64 2.57 -2.28
N HIS A 211 -3.30 3.46 -2.98
CA HIS A 211 -3.89 3.26 -4.30
C HIS A 211 -3.09 3.93 -5.40
N ILE A 212 -1.89 4.41 -5.11
CA ILE A 212 -1.05 5.18 -6.05
C ILE A 212 -0.72 4.46 -7.38
N ASN A 213 -0.83 3.13 -7.42
CA ASN A 213 -0.63 2.32 -8.63
C ASN A 213 -1.95 1.81 -9.23
N MET A 214 -3.09 2.31 -8.77
CA MET A 214 -4.42 1.89 -9.19
C MET A 214 -5.17 3.08 -9.80
N PRO A 215 -5.97 2.87 -10.86
CA PRO A 215 -6.14 1.61 -11.58
C PRO A 215 -4.87 1.21 -12.36
N PHE A 216 -4.69 -0.08 -12.58
CA PHE A 216 -3.65 -0.63 -13.44
C PHE A 216 -3.95 -0.26 -14.89
N GLN A 217 -2.91 0.05 -15.65
CA GLN A 217 -3.02 0.37 -17.08
C GLN A 217 -3.11 -0.90 -17.94
N SER A 218 -2.44 -1.96 -17.50
CA SER A 218 -2.52 -3.29 -18.12
C SER A 218 -1.96 -4.37 -17.21
N TRP A 219 -2.33 -5.62 -17.47
CA TRP A 219 -1.70 -6.80 -16.87
C TRP A 219 -1.66 -7.97 -17.85
N GLU A 220 -0.65 -8.83 -17.72
CA GLU A 220 -0.50 -10.07 -18.49
C GLU A 220 -0.04 -11.20 -17.57
N LEU A 221 -0.76 -12.31 -17.54
CA LEU A 221 -0.33 -13.58 -16.95
C LEU A 221 0.11 -14.52 -18.07
N ARG A 222 1.39 -14.85 -18.14
CA ARG A 222 1.95 -15.65 -19.23
C ARG A 222 2.70 -16.90 -18.75
N PRO A 223 2.36 -18.10 -19.25
CA PRO A 223 3.10 -19.30 -18.94
C PRO A 223 4.53 -19.24 -19.47
N LEU A 224 5.47 -19.66 -18.63
CA LEU A 224 6.88 -19.88 -18.97
C LEU A 224 7.20 -21.37 -19.10
N GLY A 225 6.37 -22.22 -18.51
CA GLY A 225 6.47 -23.68 -18.55
C GLY A 225 5.44 -24.33 -17.62
N SER A 226 5.57 -25.63 -17.39
CA SER A 226 4.79 -26.32 -16.37
C SER A 226 5.12 -25.78 -14.98
N ASN A 227 4.10 -25.43 -14.20
CA ASN A 227 4.25 -24.86 -12.86
C ASN A 227 5.11 -23.60 -12.82
N HIS A 228 5.10 -22.83 -13.92
CA HIS A 228 5.93 -21.65 -14.06
C HIS A 228 5.23 -20.62 -14.94
N THR A 229 4.86 -19.48 -14.36
CA THR A 229 4.20 -18.37 -15.05
C THR A 229 4.79 -17.04 -14.59
N LYS A 230 4.47 -15.98 -15.31
CA LYS A 230 4.87 -14.63 -14.97
C LYS A 230 3.67 -13.70 -15.09
N LEU A 231 3.40 -12.95 -14.03
CA LEU A 231 2.42 -11.88 -14.01
C LEU A 231 3.14 -10.54 -14.18
N THR A 232 2.87 -9.83 -15.26
CA THR A 232 3.33 -8.45 -15.47
C THR A 232 2.17 -7.51 -15.18
N ILE A 233 2.41 -6.48 -14.37
CA ILE A 233 1.43 -5.42 -14.06
C ILE A 233 2.07 -4.07 -14.40
N VAL A 234 1.39 -3.30 -15.25
CA VAL A 234 1.78 -1.95 -15.62
C VAL A 234 0.81 -1.00 -14.92
N SER A 235 1.33 -0.16 -14.02
CA SER A 235 0.58 0.92 -13.38
C SER A 235 1.03 2.29 -13.89
N ALA A 236 0.43 3.36 -13.37
CA ALA A 236 0.84 4.72 -13.68
C ALA A 236 2.30 5.06 -13.30
N ILE A 237 2.87 4.39 -12.28
CA ILE A 237 4.18 4.74 -11.72
C ILE A 237 5.19 3.59 -11.80
N LEU A 238 4.71 2.35 -11.75
CA LEU A 238 5.54 1.16 -11.67
C LEU A 238 5.12 0.12 -12.70
N GLU A 239 6.13 -0.47 -13.31
CA GLU A 239 5.98 -1.67 -14.12
C GLU A 239 6.73 -2.80 -13.43
N VAL A 240 6.00 -3.87 -13.07
CA VAL A 240 6.56 -4.95 -12.25
C VAL A 240 6.26 -6.30 -12.87
N GLU A 241 7.11 -7.27 -12.52
CA GLU A 241 6.89 -8.67 -12.84
C GLU A 241 6.93 -9.52 -11.57
N ILE A 242 5.94 -10.40 -11.41
CA ILE A 242 5.88 -11.43 -10.39
C ILE A 242 6.02 -12.77 -11.09
N GLU A 243 7.20 -13.36 -11.01
CA GLU A 243 7.46 -14.71 -11.50
C GLU A 243 6.94 -15.71 -10.45
N ILE A 244 6.07 -16.62 -10.86
CA ILE A 244 5.46 -17.64 -9.99
C ILE A 244 5.95 -19.00 -10.46
N LYS A 245 6.64 -19.74 -9.60
CA LYS A 245 7.20 -21.05 -9.90
C LYS A 245 7.01 -22.00 -8.74
N ASP A 246 6.43 -23.16 -9.03
CA ASP A 246 5.97 -24.11 -8.02
C ASP A 246 5.13 -23.36 -6.96
N ALA A 247 5.49 -23.44 -5.68
CA ALA A 247 4.76 -22.78 -4.59
C ALA A 247 5.26 -21.36 -4.24
N LEU A 248 6.18 -20.79 -5.04
CA LEU A 248 6.92 -19.58 -4.69
C LEU A 248 6.76 -18.50 -5.76
N CYS A 249 6.94 -17.26 -5.32
CA CYS A 249 6.87 -16.07 -6.14
C CYS A 249 8.16 -15.26 -6.00
N CYS A 250 8.55 -14.57 -7.06
CA CYS A 250 9.73 -13.72 -7.10
C CYS A 250 9.39 -12.39 -7.78
N PHE A 251 9.75 -11.29 -7.14
CA PHE A 251 9.49 -9.94 -7.64
C PHE A 251 10.68 -9.41 -8.44
N HIS A 252 10.35 -8.78 -9.57
CA HIS A 252 11.26 -8.11 -10.48
C HIS A 252 10.66 -6.78 -10.96
N LEU A 253 11.53 -5.87 -11.38
CA LEU A 253 11.16 -4.77 -12.25
C LEU A 253 11.31 -5.22 -13.71
N THR A 254 10.56 -4.61 -14.62
CA THR A 254 10.74 -4.88 -16.05
C THR A 254 12.12 -4.43 -16.53
N ALA A 255 12.59 -5.01 -17.63
CA ALA A 255 13.90 -4.66 -18.19
C ALA A 255 14.01 -3.20 -18.66
N GLU A 256 12.86 -2.57 -18.93
CA GLU A 256 12.73 -1.19 -19.37
C GLU A 256 12.64 -0.20 -18.19
N SER A 257 12.38 -0.70 -16.98
CA SER A 257 12.29 0.12 -15.78
C SER A 257 13.65 0.63 -15.31
N ASP A 258 13.70 1.91 -14.92
CA ASP A 258 14.86 2.47 -14.23
C ASP A 258 15.14 1.73 -12.91
N PRO A 259 16.41 1.58 -12.51
CA PRO A 259 16.74 0.97 -11.23
C PRO A 259 16.07 1.73 -10.08
N LYS A 260 15.39 0.99 -9.18
CA LYS A 260 14.78 1.52 -7.96
C LYS A 260 15.53 0.97 -6.74
N PRO A 261 16.59 1.64 -6.23
CA PRO A 261 17.39 1.15 -5.10
C PRO A 261 16.57 0.84 -3.84
N GLY A 262 15.41 1.48 -3.68
CA GLY A 262 14.44 1.19 -2.61
C GLY A 262 14.00 -0.28 -2.55
N LEU A 263 14.08 -1.01 -3.68
CA LEU A 263 13.53 -2.35 -3.82
C LEU A 263 14.59 -3.46 -3.78
N ASP A 264 15.88 -3.14 -3.66
CA ASP A 264 16.98 -4.12 -3.64
C ASP A 264 16.79 -5.20 -2.56
N SER A 265 16.12 -4.84 -1.47
CA SER A 265 15.85 -5.75 -0.35
C SER A 265 14.82 -6.84 -0.68
N ILE A 266 14.00 -6.67 -1.71
CA ILE A 266 12.95 -7.62 -2.11
C ILE A 266 13.21 -8.25 -3.49
N MET A 267 13.97 -7.60 -4.36
CA MET A 267 14.24 -8.08 -5.71
C MET A 267 14.93 -9.45 -5.74
N ASN A 268 14.53 -10.30 -6.69
CA ASN A 268 15.13 -11.62 -6.96
C ASN A 268 15.10 -12.59 -5.77
N LYS A 269 14.17 -12.41 -4.83
CA LYS A 269 13.98 -13.30 -3.68
C LYS A 269 12.71 -14.13 -3.83
N TRP A 270 12.89 -15.44 -3.88
CA TRP A 270 11.80 -16.39 -3.85
C TRP A 270 11.14 -16.44 -2.46
N MET A 271 9.84 -16.17 -2.43
CA MET A 271 9.02 -16.12 -1.22
C MET A 271 7.68 -16.83 -1.45
N THR A 272 7.00 -17.23 -0.38
CA THR A 272 5.58 -17.63 -0.50
C THR A 272 4.73 -16.41 -0.85
N PRO A 273 3.56 -16.56 -1.52
CA PRO A 273 2.73 -15.42 -1.90
C PRO A 273 2.43 -14.43 -0.76
N PRO A 274 2.04 -14.88 0.47
CA PRO A 274 1.76 -13.95 1.57
C PRO A 274 2.99 -13.17 2.04
N ASN A 275 4.17 -13.79 2.01
CA ASN A 275 5.42 -13.15 2.39
C ASN A 275 5.86 -12.14 1.32
N LEU A 276 5.66 -12.46 0.04
CA LEU A 276 5.93 -11.53 -1.05
C LEU A 276 5.04 -10.30 -0.96
N ILE A 277 3.72 -10.48 -0.83
CA ILE A 277 2.75 -9.38 -0.69
C ILE A 277 3.14 -8.46 0.47
N LYS A 278 3.46 -9.05 1.64
CA LYS A 278 3.91 -8.29 2.80
C LYS A 278 5.20 -7.52 2.53
N ALA A 279 6.19 -8.17 1.91
CA ALA A 279 7.47 -7.54 1.60
C ALA A 279 7.32 -6.38 0.61
N MET A 280 6.48 -6.55 -0.43
CA MET A 280 6.17 -5.52 -1.41
C MET A 280 5.49 -4.31 -0.76
N ARG A 281 4.45 -4.51 0.06
CA ARG A 281 3.79 -3.43 0.82
C ARG A 281 4.77 -2.68 1.71
N SER A 282 5.60 -3.40 2.47
CA SER A 282 6.62 -2.78 3.34
C SER A 282 7.70 -2.02 2.57
N ALA A 283 7.97 -2.38 1.31
CA ALA A 283 8.90 -1.68 0.43
C ALA A 283 8.26 -0.51 -0.32
N GLY A 284 6.96 -0.23 -0.14
CA GLY A 284 6.24 0.85 -0.82
C GLY A 284 5.63 0.46 -2.17
N VAL A 285 5.64 -0.83 -2.52
CA VAL A 285 5.02 -1.35 -3.74
C VAL A 285 3.58 -1.76 -3.45
N ASN A 286 2.65 -0.84 -3.68
CA ASN A 286 1.23 -1.05 -3.41
C ASN A 286 0.49 -1.51 -4.67
N LEU A 287 0.25 -2.81 -4.79
CA LEU A 287 -0.47 -3.44 -5.92
C LEU A 287 -1.61 -4.35 -5.45
N PHE A 288 -1.90 -4.35 -4.15
CA PHE A 288 -2.80 -5.33 -3.53
C PHE A 288 -3.92 -4.57 -2.80
N PRO A 289 -5.04 -4.29 -3.47
CA PRO A 289 -6.12 -3.52 -2.88
C PRO A 289 -6.70 -4.21 -1.63
N GLU A 290 -7.21 -3.40 -0.71
CA GLU A 290 -7.99 -3.83 0.44
C GLU A 290 -9.49 -3.87 0.10
N ARG A 291 -10.33 -4.38 1.01
CA ARG A 291 -11.76 -4.63 0.76
C ARG A 291 -12.54 -3.36 0.36
N ASP A 292 -12.20 -2.23 0.95
CA ASP A 292 -12.82 -0.92 0.74
C ASP A 292 -12.05 -0.03 -0.26
N SER A 293 -11.05 -0.58 -0.96
CA SER A 293 -10.21 0.18 -1.88
C SER A 293 -10.96 0.75 -3.09
N HIS A 294 -12.12 0.19 -3.44
CA HIS A 294 -13.00 0.68 -4.50
C HIS A 294 -13.51 2.11 -4.24
N LYS A 295 -13.53 2.55 -2.97
CA LYS A 295 -13.95 3.90 -2.59
C LYS A 295 -12.93 4.98 -2.97
N TYR A 296 -11.68 4.59 -3.18
CA TYR A 296 -10.55 5.51 -3.41
C TYR A 296 -10.07 5.51 -4.87
N VAL A 297 -10.57 4.60 -5.70
CA VAL A 297 -10.14 4.42 -7.09
C VAL A 297 -11.35 4.43 -8.00
N SER A 298 -11.27 5.16 -9.11
CA SER A 298 -12.31 5.13 -10.14
C SER A 298 -12.18 3.83 -10.96
N ILE A 299 -12.99 2.83 -10.62
CA ILE A 299 -13.04 1.52 -11.26
C ILE A 299 -14.48 1.06 -11.48
N THR A 300 -14.65 0.06 -12.35
CA THR A 300 -15.92 -0.67 -12.47
C THR A 300 -15.81 -1.96 -11.67
N GLU A 301 -16.37 -1.96 -10.46
CA GLU A 301 -16.38 -3.13 -9.60
C GLU A 301 -17.01 -4.35 -10.29
N LYS A 302 -16.42 -5.52 -10.06
CA LYS A 302 -16.92 -6.82 -10.52
C LYS A 302 -17.54 -7.60 -9.38
N ASP A 303 -18.47 -8.49 -9.70
CA ASP A 303 -19.04 -9.41 -8.71
C ASP A 303 -17.92 -10.28 -8.12
N GLU A 304 -17.81 -10.28 -6.79
CA GLU A 304 -16.72 -10.95 -6.08
C GLU A 304 -16.70 -12.46 -6.34
N ASN A 305 -17.86 -13.10 -6.51
CA ASN A 305 -17.95 -14.55 -6.75
C ASN A 305 -17.52 -14.89 -8.18
N VAL A 306 -17.96 -14.09 -9.16
CA VAL A 306 -17.55 -14.27 -10.56
C VAL A 306 -16.04 -14.03 -10.70
N GLU A 307 -15.50 -12.99 -10.05
CA GLU A 307 -14.07 -12.70 -10.06
C GLU A 307 -13.25 -13.81 -9.41
N ALA A 308 -13.65 -14.28 -8.22
CA ALA A 308 -12.98 -15.37 -7.52
C ALA A 308 -12.99 -16.67 -8.34
N ALA A 309 -14.13 -17.01 -8.96
CA ALA A 309 -14.24 -18.19 -9.82
C ALA A 309 -13.32 -18.10 -11.05
N VAL A 310 -13.21 -16.90 -11.65
CA VAL A 310 -12.30 -16.68 -12.78
C VAL A 310 -10.84 -16.84 -12.34
N TYR A 311 -10.42 -16.30 -11.19
CA TYR A 311 -9.05 -16.49 -10.71
C TYR A 311 -8.72 -17.95 -10.40
N GLU A 312 -9.65 -18.69 -9.79
CA GLU A 312 -9.48 -20.13 -9.56
C GLU A 312 -9.27 -20.87 -10.90
N GLN A 313 -10.09 -20.57 -11.90
CA GLN A 313 -10.04 -21.24 -13.21
C GLN A 313 -8.82 -20.82 -14.04
N MET A 314 -8.39 -19.56 -13.97
CA MET A 314 -7.12 -19.07 -14.51
C MET A 314 -5.94 -19.81 -13.86
N SER A 315 -5.97 -20.02 -12.54
CA SER A 315 -4.88 -20.69 -11.83
C SER A 315 -4.71 -22.15 -12.22
N LEU A 316 -5.82 -22.85 -12.53
CA LEU A 316 -5.81 -24.24 -13.01
C LEU A 316 -5.19 -24.42 -14.40
N THR A 317 -5.13 -23.35 -15.19
CA THR A 317 -4.74 -23.33 -16.61
C THR A 317 -3.48 -22.49 -16.87
N ALA A 318 -2.91 -21.87 -15.82
CA ALA A 318 -1.78 -20.95 -15.91
C ALA A 318 -0.47 -21.59 -16.40
N SER A 319 -0.39 -22.92 -16.54
CA SER A 319 0.75 -23.63 -17.11
C SER A 319 0.77 -23.65 -18.65
N ASN A 320 -0.39 -23.45 -19.29
CA ASN A 320 -0.55 -23.61 -20.75
C ASN A 320 -1.39 -22.52 -21.40
N PHE A 321 -1.97 -21.61 -20.63
CA PHE A 321 -2.84 -20.56 -21.14
C PHE A 321 -2.41 -19.21 -20.57
N ALA A 322 -2.29 -18.23 -21.47
CA ALA A 322 -2.01 -16.85 -21.12
C ALA A 322 -3.31 -16.06 -21.01
N TYR A 323 -3.30 -15.05 -20.15
CA TYR A 323 -4.40 -14.14 -19.92
C TYR A 323 -3.91 -12.70 -19.90
N SER A 324 -4.71 -11.76 -20.37
CA SER A 324 -4.39 -10.34 -20.32
C SER A 324 -5.67 -9.52 -20.13
N TRP A 325 -5.50 -8.30 -19.65
CA TRP A 325 -6.58 -7.31 -19.54
C TRP A 325 -7.27 -7.05 -20.89
N SER A 326 -8.46 -6.46 -20.86
CA SER A 326 -9.14 -5.95 -22.05
C SER A 326 -9.71 -4.57 -21.76
N LYS A 327 -9.59 -3.64 -22.71
CA LYS A 327 -10.14 -2.28 -22.61
C LYS A 327 -11.66 -2.28 -22.39
N TRP A 328 -12.33 -3.35 -22.82
CA TRP A 328 -13.77 -3.49 -22.71
C TRP A 328 -14.25 -3.89 -21.31
N ASN A 329 -13.34 -4.34 -20.44
CA ASN A 329 -13.70 -4.80 -19.10
C ASN A 329 -14.27 -3.67 -18.25
N CYS A 330 -13.72 -2.46 -18.33
CA CYS A 330 -14.19 -1.30 -17.57
C CYS A 330 -15.58 -0.82 -18.04
N GLU A 331 -15.94 -1.07 -19.29
CA GLU A 331 -17.26 -0.76 -19.85
C GLU A 331 -18.30 -1.86 -19.55
N ALA A 332 -17.84 -3.08 -19.25
CA ALA A 332 -18.71 -4.20 -18.94
C ALA A 332 -19.33 -4.06 -17.54
N SER A 333 -20.60 -4.49 -17.40
CA SER A 333 -21.31 -4.51 -16.12
C SER A 333 -20.59 -5.34 -15.05
N GLN A 334 -20.94 -5.13 -13.78
CA GLN A 334 -20.36 -5.82 -12.62
C GLN A 334 -20.39 -7.36 -12.73
N GLU A 335 -21.45 -7.94 -13.33
CA GLU A 335 -21.58 -9.39 -13.51
C GLU A 335 -20.78 -9.98 -14.68
N LYS A 336 -20.09 -9.13 -15.45
CA LYS A 336 -19.37 -9.52 -16.68
C LYS A 336 -17.90 -9.20 -16.54
N ILE A 337 -17.08 -10.23 -16.76
CA ILE A 337 -15.64 -10.10 -16.86
C ILE A 337 -15.25 -10.31 -18.32
N VAL A 338 -14.52 -9.36 -18.89
CA VAL A 338 -14.00 -9.42 -20.25
C VAL A 338 -12.48 -9.42 -20.19
N ILE A 339 -11.84 -10.46 -20.70
CA ILE A 339 -10.36 -10.57 -20.72
C ILE A 339 -9.90 -11.13 -22.05
N LEU A 340 -8.60 -11.03 -22.31
CA LEU A 340 -7.93 -11.72 -23.39
C LEU A 340 -7.40 -13.08 -22.92
N GLY A 341 -7.42 -14.06 -23.82
CA GLY A 341 -6.86 -15.38 -23.56
C GLY A 341 -6.32 -16.08 -24.80
N ALA A 342 -5.23 -16.81 -24.64
CA ALA A 342 -4.62 -17.61 -25.70
C ALA A 342 -3.84 -18.81 -25.14
N GLU A 343 -3.85 -19.94 -25.86
CA GLU A 343 -2.96 -21.05 -25.52
C GLU A 343 -1.52 -20.63 -25.75
N LYS A 344 -0.65 -20.96 -24.79
CA LYS A 344 0.77 -20.69 -24.89
C LYS A 344 1.58 -21.79 -24.22
N LEU A 345 2.35 -22.52 -25.03
CA LEU A 345 3.15 -23.67 -24.59
C LEU A 345 4.66 -23.39 -24.56
N ASP A 346 5.09 -22.32 -25.23
CA ASP A 346 6.47 -21.84 -25.21
C ASP A 346 6.59 -20.54 -24.38
N GLY A 347 7.80 -20.20 -23.96
CA GLY A 347 8.06 -19.00 -23.16
C GLY A 347 8.15 -17.71 -23.97
N ASN A 348 7.70 -17.68 -25.23
CA ASN A 348 7.75 -16.48 -26.07
C ASN A 348 6.60 -15.52 -25.73
N ALA A 349 6.72 -14.26 -26.15
CA ALA A 349 5.60 -13.33 -26.14
C ALA A 349 4.50 -13.79 -27.13
N LEU A 350 3.28 -13.34 -26.90
CA LEU A 350 2.16 -13.48 -27.83
C LEU A 350 2.13 -12.27 -28.76
N THR A 351 1.68 -12.50 -29.99
CA THR A 351 1.35 -11.44 -30.95
C THR A 351 -0.12 -11.05 -30.80
N ASP A 352 -0.45 -9.81 -31.19
CA ASP A 352 -1.81 -9.25 -31.10
C ASP A 352 -2.89 -10.12 -31.77
N GLU A 353 -2.51 -10.89 -32.79
CA GLU A 353 -3.43 -11.75 -33.55
C GLU A 353 -3.80 -13.04 -32.81
N GLU A 354 -2.92 -13.53 -31.92
CA GLU A 354 -3.10 -14.77 -31.17
C GLU A 354 -4.15 -14.65 -30.05
N TRP A 355 -4.36 -13.45 -29.53
CA TRP A 355 -5.33 -13.19 -28.48
C TRP A 355 -6.78 -13.41 -28.95
N SER A 356 -7.54 -14.08 -28.09
CA SER A 356 -8.99 -14.25 -28.22
C SER A 356 -9.70 -13.48 -27.09
N MET A 357 -10.80 -12.81 -27.43
CA MET A 357 -11.68 -12.14 -26.48
C MET A 357 -12.53 -13.17 -25.74
N LEU A 358 -12.47 -13.16 -24.41
CA LEU A 358 -13.20 -14.06 -23.51
C LEU A 358 -14.16 -13.25 -22.64
N LEU A 359 -15.41 -13.71 -22.54
CA LEU A 359 -16.44 -13.14 -21.68
C LEU A 359 -16.88 -14.19 -20.67
N MET A 360 -16.79 -13.87 -19.39
CA MET A 360 -17.25 -14.73 -18.30
C MET A 360 -18.41 -14.06 -17.55
N ARG A 361 -19.40 -14.87 -17.18
CA ARG A 361 -20.53 -14.57 -16.30
C ARG A 361 -20.68 -15.72 -15.31
N ASN A 362 -21.48 -15.53 -14.27
CA ASN A 362 -21.67 -16.52 -13.19
C ASN A 362 -21.96 -17.96 -13.68
N GLU A 363 -22.76 -18.12 -14.75
CA GLU A 363 -23.16 -19.46 -15.23
C GLU A 363 -22.62 -19.80 -16.63
N ARG A 364 -21.99 -18.84 -17.33
CA ARG A 364 -21.65 -19.01 -18.75
C ARG A 364 -20.40 -18.25 -19.15
N CYS A 365 -19.55 -18.92 -19.92
CA CYS A 365 -18.36 -18.35 -20.54
C CYS A 365 -18.42 -18.47 -22.07
N PHE A 366 -17.88 -17.47 -22.74
CA PHE A 366 -17.94 -17.35 -24.20
C PHE A 366 -16.61 -16.85 -24.77
N LYS A 367 -16.20 -17.43 -25.90
CA LYS A 367 -15.25 -16.78 -26.79
C LYS A 367 -16.00 -15.86 -27.75
N LEU A 368 -15.67 -14.58 -27.73
CA LEU A 368 -16.28 -13.58 -28.59
C LEU A 368 -15.66 -13.62 -29.99
N LYS A 369 -16.45 -13.22 -30.99
CA LYS A 369 -16.02 -13.11 -32.40
C LYS A 369 -15.15 -11.87 -32.64
N MET A 370 -15.37 -10.83 -31.84
CA MET A 370 -14.67 -9.55 -31.94
C MET A 370 -13.18 -9.67 -31.55
N LYS A 371 -12.42 -8.65 -31.92
CA LYS A 371 -11.03 -8.45 -31.51
C LYS A 371 -10.90 -7.25 -30.58
N GLU A 372 -9.80 -7.20 -29.83
CA GLU A 372 -9.52 -6.12 -28.87
C GLU A 372 -9.52 -4.74 -29.55
N PHE A 373 -9.03 -4.66 -30.78
CA PHE A 373 -8.92 -3.41 -31.54
C PHE A 373 -10.17 -3.03 -32.34
N ASP A 374 -11.27 -3.77 -32.22
CA ASP A 374 -12.53 -3.38 -32.85
C ASP A 374 -13.03 -2.04 -32.27
N GLU A 375 -13.83 -1.31 -33.05
CA GLU A 375 -14.34 0.02 -32.69
C GLU A 375 -15.52 -0.03 -31.72
N GLU A 376 -16.29 -1.12 -31.73
CA GLU A 376 -17.51 -1.27 -30.92
C GLU A 376 -17.51 -2.63 -30.21
N PHE A 377 -18.03 -2.65 -28.98
CA PHE A 377 -18.20 -3.87 -28.22
C PHE A 377 -19.31 -4.75 -28.80
N SER A 378 -19.04 -6.06 -28.91
CA SER A 378 -19.99 -7.04 -29.45
C SER A 378 -19.97 -8.34 -28.67
N GLU A 379 -21.12 -8.73 -28.11
CA GLU A 379 -21.31 -10.02 -27.46
C GLU A 379 -21.62 -11.17 -28.44
N VAL A 380 -21.32 -10.99 -29.74
CA VAL A 380 -21.50 -12.05 -30.73
C VAL A 380 -20.43 -13.11 -30.52
N TYR A 381 -20.87 -14.36 -30.31
CA TYR A 381 -19.97 -15.49 -30.09
C TYR A 381 -19.24 -15.91 -31.36
N ALA A 382 -18.04 -16.45 -31.21
CA ALA A 382 -17.25 -16.98 -32.31
C ALA A 382 -17.96 -18.17 -32.99
N ASP A 383 -17.81 -18.27 -34.31
CA ASP A 383 -18.47 -19.31 -35.10
C ASP A 383 -18.00 -20.71 -34.67
N GLY A 384 -18.95 -21.61 -34.40
CA GLY A 384 -18.68 -23.01 -34.04
C GLY A 384 -18.36 -23.26 -32.56
N ILE A 385 -18.32 -22.23 -31.71
CA ILE A 385 -18.09 -22.36 -30.27
C ILE A 385 -19.41 -22.22 -29.52
N GLN A 386 -19.67 -23.14 -28.59
CA GLN A 386 -20.85 -23.09 -27.70
C GLN A 386 -20.55 -22.26 -26.44
N PHE A 387 -21.59 -21.95 -25.66
CA PHE A 387 -21.36 -21.46 -24.31
C PHE A 387 -20.79 -22.58 -23.45
N HIS A 388 -19.93 -22.22 -22.51
CA HIS A 388 -19.32 -23.15 -21.56
C HIS A 388 -19.84 -22.85 -20.16
N ALA A 389 -19.85 -23.85 -19.28
CA ALA A 389 -20.26 -23.65 -17.89
C ALA A 389 -19.32 -22.69 -17.16
N ASP A 390 -18.02 -22.75 -17.45
CA ASP A 390 -16.98 -21.96 -16.80
C ASP A 390 -15.76 -21.75 -17.74
N LEU A 391 -14.79 -20.96 -17.30
CA LEU A 391 -13.57 -20.65 -18.04
C LEU A 391 -12.69 -21.88 -18.23
N TYR A 392 -12.63 -22.78 -17.22
CA TYR A 392 -11.80 -23.99 -17.30
C TYR A 392 -12.24 -24.90 -18.46
N HIS A 393 -13.55 -25.16 -18.58
CA HIS A 393 -14.10 -25.95 -19.68
C HIS A 393 -13.90 -25.26 -21.03
N MET A 394 -14.03 -23.93 -21.08
CA MET A 394 -13.73 -23.16 -22.29
C MET A 394 -12.26 -23.30 -22.70
N VAL A 395 -11.33 -23.20 -21.75
CA VAL A 395 -9.91 -23.41 -22.02
C VAL A 395 -9.60 -24.83 -22.47
N ILE A 396 -10.29 -25.86 -21.95
CA ILE A 396 -10.13 -27.25 -22.43
C ILE A 396 -10.44 -27.36 -23.93
N GLU A 397 -11.53 -26.72 -24.39
CA GLU A 397 -11.93 -26.72 -25.81
C GLU A 397 -10.93 -25.91 -26.66
N LEU A 398 -10.44 -24.78 -26.13
CA LEU A 398 -9.48 -23.92 -26.82
C LEU A 398 -8.04 -24.48 -26.85
N SER A 399 -7.71 -25.41 -25.96
CA SER A 399 -6.37 -25.98 -25.85
C SER A 399 -6.12 -27.08 -26.87
N SER A 400 -4.86 -27.22 -27.30
CA SER A 400 -4.36 -28.38 -28.02
C SER A 400 -4.26 -29.62 -27.12
N ASP A 401 -3.98 -30.79 -27.71
CA ASP A 401 -3.71 -32.01 -26.93
C ASP A 401 -2.51 -31.83 -25.98
N ALA A 402 -1.47 -31.13 -26.43
CA ALA A 402 -0.29 -30.84 -25.61
C ALA A 402 -0.62 -29.86 -24.47
N GLY A 403 -1.48 -28.87 -24.71
CA GLY A 403 -1.99 -27.98 -23.67
C GLY A 403 -2.78 -28.74 -22.60
N ARG A 404 -3.71 -29.61 -23.02
CA ARG A 404 -4.49 -30.45 -22.10
C ARG A 404 -3.62 -31.41 -21.29
N GLU A 405 -2.59 -32.00 -21.90
CA GLU A 405 -1.63 -32.83 -21.18
C GLU A 405 -0.89 -32.01 -20.12
N ARG A 406 -0.46 -30.80 -20.46
CA ARG A 406 0.22 -29.88 -19.53
C ARG A 406 -0.70 -29.44 -18.39
N MET A 407 -1.97 -29.13 -18.67
CA MET A 407 -2.98 -28.84 -17.64
C MET A 407 -3.04 -29.96 -16.61
N GLY A 408 -3.16 -31.22 -17.08
CA GLY A 408 -3.24 -32.39 -16.22
C GLY A 408 -1.99 -32.69 -15.38
N GLN A 409 -0.85 -32.05 -15.69
CA GLN A 409 0.41 -32.18 -14.96
C GLN A 409 0.69 -30.99 -14.03
N THR A 410 -0.21 -30.02 -13.96
CA THR A 410 -0.04 -28.83 -13.11
C THR A 410 -0.16 -29.21 -11.63
N ASP A 411 0.81 -28.79 -10.83
CA ASP A 411 0.88 -29.06 -9.40
C ASP A 411 -0.06 -28.13 -8.62
N PHE A 412 -0.80 -28.68 -7.66
CA PHE A 412 -1.78 -27.93 -6.88
C PHE A 412 -1.17 -26.77 -6.07
N LYS A 413 0.11 -26.84 -5.69
CA LYS A 413 0.78 -25.74 -4.97
C LYS A 413 1.06 -24.55 -5.89
N PHE A 414 1.29 -24.81 -7.17
CA PHE A 414 1.40 -23.77 -8.18
C PHE A 414 0.04 -23.13 -8.45
N VAL A 415 -1.00 -23.94 -8.59
CA VAL A 415 -2.39 -23.45 -8.71
C VAL A 415 -2.71 -22.52 -7.52
N ASP A 416 -2.44 -22.96 -6.29
CA ASP A 416 -2.65 -22.18 -5.08
C ASP A 416 -1.84 -20.86 -5.07
N ALA A 417 -0.56 -20.90 -5.45
CA ALA A 417 0.29 -19.71 -5.51
C ALA A 417 -0.21 -18.68 -6.54
N VAL A 418 -0.63 -19.14 -7.73
CA VAL A 418 -1.20 -18.27 -8.77
C VAL A 418 -2.51 -17.66 -8.28
N ASN A 419 -3.41 -18.46 -7.72
CA ASN A 419 -4.70 -17.98 -7.22
C ASN A 419 -4.54 -16.92 -6.11
N GLN A 420 -3.60 -17.14 -5.17
CA GLN A 420 -3.32 -16.18 -4.11
C GLN A 420 -2.82 -14.84 -4.65
N ILE A 421 -1.90 -14.84 -5.63
CA ILE A 421 -1.39 -13.60 -6.22
C ILE A 421 -2.50 -12.87 -6.97
N LEU A 422 -3.25 -13.56 -7.85
CA LEU A 422 -4.32 -12.96 -8.64
C LEU A 422 -5.42 -12.37 -7.74
N SER A 423 -5.88 -13.14 -6.74
CA SER A 423 -6.89 -12.72 -5.77
C SER A 423 -6.43 -11.52 -4.94
N ALA A 424 -5.16 -11.49 -4.53
CA ALA A 424 -4.61 -10.38 -3.76
C ALA A 424 -4.45 -9.11 -4.59
N SER A 425 -4.09 -9.22 -5.87
CA SER A 425 -3.91 -8.07 -6.75
C SER A 425 -5.23 -7.52 -7.30
N LYS A 426 -6.29 -8.34 -7.35
CA LYS A 426 -7.59 -8.02 -7.97
C LYS A 426 -7.43 -7.38 -9.35
N VAL A 427 -6.52 -7.91 -10.18
CA VAL A 427 -6.14 -7.34 -11.48
C VAL A 427 -7.31 -7.17 -12.44
N ILE A 428 -8.35 -8.02 -12.36
CA ILE A 428 -9.55 -7.88 -13.20
C ILE A 428 -10.37 -6.65 -12.80
N THR A 429 -10.60 -6.42 -11.51
CA THR A 429 -11.42 -5.29 -11.04
C THR A 429 -10.68 -3.95 -11.09
N TYR A 430 -9.37 -3.98 -10.85
CA TYR A 430 -8.54 -2.77 -10.75
C TYR A 430 -7.79 -2.43 -12.04
N SER A 431 -8.21 -2.96 -13.20
CA SER A 431 -7.65 -2.64 -14.53
C SER A 431 -8.67 -2.08 -15.50
#